data_AF-A0AAN6ZK98-F1
#
_entry.id   AF-A0AAN6ZK98-F1
#
_cell.length_a   1.000
_cell.length_b   1.000
_cell.length_c   1.000
_cell.angle_alpha   90.00
_cell.angle_beta   90.00
_cell.angle_gamma   90.00
#
_symmetry.space_group_name_H-M   'P 1'
#
loop_
_entity.id
_entity.type
_entity.pdbx_description
1 polymer ?
#
loop_
_entity_poly.entity_id
_entity_poly.type
_entity_poly.pdbx_seq_one_letter_code
_entity_poly.pdbx_strand_id
1 'polypeptide(L)'
;PPLCHRCGRRSERFLTRRSNRKGNANRPFYKCQRCDKFLCFADRRGNIPDNPSCHCGASSKQQLAGREKKVPRGVHFVCRLGECDFYQPHFDRSGRQVTVDDDDLVRRFAELGFL
;
A
#
# COMPACT_ATOMS: atom_id res chain seq x y z
N PRO A 1 -1.94 16.52 0.33
CA PRO A 1 -1.37 15.62 -0.71
C PRO A 1 0.15 15.76 -0.73
N PRO A 2 0.92 14.67 -0.67
CA PRO A 2 2.39 14.74 -0.69
C PRO A 2 2.88 15.29 -2.04
N LEU A 3 4.06 15.91 -2.02
CA LEU A 3 4.80 16.18 -3.25
C LEU A 3 5.35 14.87 -3.80
N CYS A 4 5.38 14.72 -5.12
CA CYS A 4 5.94 13.53 -5.74
C CYS A 4 7.44 13.47 -5.48
N HIS A 5 7.89 12.44 -4.76
CA HIS A 5 9.31 12.24 -4.44
C HIS A 5 10.24 12.16 -5.67
N ARG A 6 9.68 11.92 -6.88
CA ARG A 6 10.45 11.86 -8.13
C ARG A 6 10.58 13.21 -8.85
N CYS A 7 9.56 14.08 -8.79
CA CYS A 7 9.53 15.30 -9.61
C CYS A 7 9.16 16.58 -8.85
N GLY A 8 8.93 16.50 -7.54
CA GLY A 8 8.58 17.63 -6.67
C GLY A 8 7.17 18.22 -6.87
N ARG A 9 6.40 17.77 -7.87
CA ARG A 9 5.06 18.32 -8.14
C ARG A 9 4.00 17.82 -7.16
N ARG A 10 2.97 18.64 -6.93
CA ARG A 10 1.80 18.25 -6.12
C ARG A 10 1.12 17.03 -6.72
N SER A 11 0.77 16.09 -5.86
CA SER A 11 -0.10 14.97 -6.21
C SER A 11 -1.57 15.33 -6.08
N GLU A 12 -2.40 14.55 -6.76
CA GLU A 12 -3.85 14.65 -6.70
C GLU A 12 -4.45 13.44 -5.98
N ARG A 13 -5.60 13.65 -5.35
CA ARG A 13 -6.33 12.61 -4.62
C ARG A 13 -7.35 11.95 -5.54
N PHE A 14 -7.37 10.63 -5.56
CA PHE A 14 -8.30 9.80 -6.31
C PHE A 14 -8.97 8.78 -5.39
N LEU A 15 -9.96 8.08 -5.93
CA LEU A 15 -10.62 6.96 -5.27
C LEU A 15 -10.55 5.73 -6.19
N THR A 16 -10.18 4.58 -5.63
CA THR A 16 -10.25 3.33 -6.40
C THR A 16 -11.70 2.97 -6.69
N ARG A 17 -11.93 2.32 -7.84
CA ARG A 17 -13.27 1.87 -8.23
C ARG A 17 -13.85 0.87 -7.21
N ARG A 18 -15.15 0.95 -6.98
CA ARG A 18 -15.92 -0.02 -6.16
C ARG A 18 -15.71 -1.47 -6.62
N SER A 19 -15.57 -1.68 -7.93
CA SER A 19 -15.35 -2.99 -8.54
C SER A 19 -13.91 -3.51 -8.45
N ASN A 20 -13.00 -2.83 -7.74
CA ASN A 20 -11.62 -3.27 -7.61
C ASN A 20 -11.51 -4.53 -6.73
N ARG A 21 -11.51 -5.70 -7.38
CA ARG A 21 -11.41 -7.03 -6.75
C ARG A 21 -10.03 -7.34 -6.15
N LYS A 22 -9.07 -6.41 -6.23
CA LYS A 22 -7.72 -6.61 -5.67
C LYS A 22 -7.66 -6.36 -4.15
N GLY A 23 -8.80 -6.20 -3.47
CA GLY A 23 -8.84 -5.86 -2.03
C GLY A 23 -8.63 -4.37 -1.75
N ASN A 24 -8.53 -3.55 -2.80
CA ASN A 24 -8.27 -2.12 -2.69
C ASN A 24 -9.50 -1.27 -3.07
N ALA A 25 -10.70 -1.84 -3.11
CA ALA A 25 -11.92 -1.11 -3.46
C ALA A 25 -12.20 0.03 -2.47
N ASN A 26 -12.69 1.16 -2.98
CA ASN A 26 -13.06 2.36 -2.21
C ASN A 26 -11.95 2.97 -1.36
N ARG A 27 -10.69 2.74 -1.71
CA ARG A 27 -9.54 3.32 -1.03
C ARG A 27 -9.15 4.63 -1.69
N PRO A 28 -9.09 5.75 -0.94
CA PRO A 28 -8.54 6.99 -1.47
C PRO A 28 -7.03 6.86 -1.63
N PHE A 29 -6.45 7.46 -2.67
CA PHE A 29 -5.01 7.42 -2.91
C PHE A 29 -4.49 8.72 -3.51
N TYR A 30 -3.19 8.96 -3.37
CA TYR A 30 -2.49 10.05 -4.01
C TYR A 30 -1.72 9.55 -5.24
N LYS A 31 -1.83 10.27 -6.35
CA LYS A 31 -1.12 9.97 -7.60
C LYS A 31 -0.51 11.25 -8.17
N CYS A 32 0.74 11.15 -8.62
CA CYS A 32 1.35 12.20 -9.42
C CYS A 32 0.90 12.04 -10.87
N GLN A 33 0.16 13.02 -11.40
CA GLN A 33 -0.28 13.00 -12.80
C GLN A 33 0.89 13.13 -13.78
N ARG A 34 1.90 13.97 -13.47
CA ARG A 34 3.05 14.17 -14.34
C ARG A 34 3.91 12.91 -14.54
N CYS A 35 4.09 12.13 -13.48
CA CYS A 35 4.88 10.90 -13.52
C CYS A 35 4.03 9.64 -13.73
N ASP A 36 2.71 9.79 -13.85
CA ASP A 36 1.72 8.71 -13.84
C ASP A 36 1.88 7.71 -12.67
N LYS A 37 2.38 8.17 -11.52
CA LYS A 37 2.83 7.29 -10.43
C LYS A 37 1.94 7.38 -9.20
N PHE A 38 1.44 6.23 -8.74
CA PHE A 38 0.83 6.07 -7.41
C PHE A 38 1.86 6.38 -6.32
N LEU A 39 1.48 7.20 -5.33
CA LEU A 39 2.36 7.57 -4.22
C LEU A 39 2.03 6.77 -2.95
N CYS A 40 0.80 6.87 -2.46
CA CYS A 40 0.33 6.09 -1.31
C CYS A 40 -1.21 6.07 -1.24
N PHE A 41 -1.77 5.13 -0.47
CA PHE A 41 -3.16 5.21 -0.04
C PHE A 41 -3.30 6.27 1.06
N ALA A 42 -4.37 7.06 0.98
CA ALA A 42 -4.66 8.20 1.86
C ALA A 42 -5.56 7.82 3.05
N ASP A 43 -5.90 6.54 3.20
CA ASP A 43 -6.63 6.00 4.36
C ASP A 43 -5.67 5.51 5.46
N ARG A 44 -6.25 5.09 6.59
CA ARG A 44 -5.50 4.56 7.73
C ARG A 44 -5.21 3.06 7.64
N ARG A 45 -5.75 2.34 6.64
CA ARG A 45 -5.61 0.87 6.58
C ARG A 45 -4.16 0.47 6.40
N GLY A 46 -3.72 -0.54 7.14
CA GLY A 46 -2.32 -0.98 7.19
C GLY A 46 -1.35 -0.02 7.88
N ASN A 47 -1.80 1.08 8.50
CA ASN A 47 -0.93 1.92 9.35
C ASN A 47 -0.80 1.28 10.74
N ILE A 48 0.20 0.44 10.91
CA ILE A 48 0.51 -0.21 12.20
C ILE A 48 1.74 0.49 12.78
N PRO A 49 1.75 0.89 14.07
CA PRO A 49 2.89 1.56 14.69
C PRO A 49 4.18 0.73 14.60
N ASP A 50 4.08 -0.59 14.73
CA ASP A 50 5.22 -1.53 14.76
C ASP A 50 5.74 -1.91 13.36
N ASN A 51 5.14 -1.38 12.29
CA ASN A 51 5.69 -1.55 10.95
C ASN A 51 7.08 -0.93 10.85
N PRO A 52 7.99 -1.48 10.01
CA PRO A 52 9.31 -0.92 9.83
C PRO A 52 9.24 0.55 9.40
N SER A 53 10.17 1.37 9.89
CA SER A 53 10.26 2.79 9.49
C SER A 53 10.67 2.91 8.02
N CYS A 54 10.04 3.85 7.31
CA CYS A 54 10.47 4.24 5.97
C CYS A 54 11.56 5.32 6.01
N HIS A 55 12.04 5.75 4.83
CA HIS A 55 13.09 6.79 4.73
C HIS A 55 12.66 8.17 5.27
N CYS A 56 11.37 8.39 5.52
CA CYS A 56 10.85 9.61 6.17
C CYS A 56 10.92 9.56 7.70
N GLY A 57 11.38 8.45 8.30
CA GLY A 57 11.36 8.23 9.75
C GLY A 57 9.99 7.87 10.34
N ALA A 58 8.94 7.78 9.52
CA ALA A 58 7.62 7.34 9.95
C ALA A 58 7.43 5.82 9.78
N SER A 59 6.59 5.19 10.61
CA SER A 59 6.18 3.80 10.40
C SER A 59 5.55 3.62 9.02
N SER A 60 5.87 2.52 8.34
CA SER A 60 5.37 2.24 6.99
C SER A 60 3.92 1.77 7.01
N LYS A 61 3.31 1.71 5.81
CA LYS A 61 1.97 1.15 5.58
C LYS A 61 2.10 -0.26 5.02
N GLN A 62 1.45 -1.22 5.65
CA GLN A 62 1.31 -2.58 5.16
C GLN A 62 0.27 -2.64 4.04
N GLN A 63 0.57 -3.38 2.97
CA GLN A 63 -0.28 -3.56 1.79
C GLN A 63 -0.19 -4.99 1.26
N LEU A 64 -1.18 -5.38 0.45
CA LEU A 64 -1.16 -6.62 -0.33
C LEU A 64 -0.82 -6.34 -1.79
N ALA A 65 0.06 -7.17 -2.34
CA ALA A 65 0.35 -7.17 -3.76
C ALA A 65 -0.87 -7.65 -4.56
N GLY A 66 -1.00 -7.15 -5.80
CA GLY A 66 -1.96 -7.69 -6.76
C GLY A 66 -1.63 -9.14 -7.12
N ARG A 67 -2.63 -9.88 -7.64
CA ARG A 67 -2.47 -11.27 -8.08
C ARG A 67 -1.49 -11.42 -9.23
N GLU A 68 -1.31 -10.37 -10.01
CA GLU A 68 -0.41 -10.33 -11.16
C GLU A 68 1.09 -10.22 -10.80
N LYS A 69 1.42 -10.09 -9.51
CA LYS A 69 2.81 -9.92 -9.06
C LYS A 69 3.51 -11.27 -8.90
N LYS A 70 4.85 -11.24 -8.92
CA LYS A 70 5.72 -12.43 -8.76
C LYS A 70 5.34 -13.27 -7.53
N VAL A 71 4.99 -12.59 -6.43
CA VAL A 71 4.38 -13.22 -5.25
C VAL A 71 2.94 -12.68 -5.15
N PRO A 72 1.95 -13.43 -5.66
CA PRO A 72 0.55 -13.05 -5.58
C PRO A 72 0.14 -12.84 -4.13
N ARG A 73 -0.61 -11.76 -3.86
CA ARG A 73 -1.09 -11.42 -2.50
C ARG A 73 0.04 -11.31 -1.46
N GLY A 74 1.28 -11.07 -1.88
CA GLY A 74 2.41 -10.84 -0.99
C GLY A 74 2.22 -9.58 -0.14
N VAL A 75 2.34 -9.74 1.18
CA VAL A 75 2.37 -8.64 2.14
C VAL A 75 3.68 -7.87 1.96
N HIS A 76 3.58 -6.55 1.92
CA HIS A 76 4.73 -5.67 1.81
C HIS A 76 4.46 -4.34 2.50
N PHE A 77 5.54 -3.60 2.77
CA PHE A 77 5.54 -2.32 3.44
C PHE A 77 5.95 -1.22 2.47
N VAL A 78 5.25 -0.09 2.51
CA VAL A 78 5.55 1.10 1.69
C VAL A 78 5.51 2.38 2.52
N CYS A 79 6.08 3.46 2.01
CA CYS A 79 5.95 4.77 2.66
C CYS A 79 4.47 5.17 2.82
N ARG A 80 4.01 5.32 4.07
CA ARG A 80 2.62 5.72 4.34
C ARG A 80 2.33 7.18 3.96
N LEU A 81 3.37 8.02 3.95
CA LEU A 81 3.28 9.44 3.64
C LEU A 81 3.29 9.71 2.12
N GLY A 82 3.80 8.77 1.31
CA GLY A 82 3.95 8.94 -0.13
C GLY A 82 5.08 9.91 -0.53
N GLU A 83 6.02 10.17 0.38
CA GLU A 83 7.09 11.16 0.24
C GLU A 83 8.47 10.53 -0.05
N CYS A 84 8.61 9.22 0.08
CA CYS A 84 9.79 8.47 -0.36
C CYS A 84 9.40 7.18 -1.11
N ASP A 85 10.40 6.48 -1.62
CA ASP A 85 10.29 5.27 -2.43
C ASP A 85 10.45 3.97 -1.64
N PHE A 86 10.40 4.04 -0.30
CA PHE A 86 10.53 2.88 0.57
C PHE A 86 9.59 1.73 0.15
N TYR A 87 10.17 0.54 -0.01
CA TYR A 87 9.48 -0.71 -0.30
C TYR A 87 10.22 -1.87 0.37
N GLN A 88 9.50 -2.71 1.11
CA GLN A 88 10.08 -3.89 1.75
C GLN A 88 9.04 -5.04 1.77
N PRO A 89 9.34 -6.23 1.21
CA PRO A 89 8.50 -7.41 1.42
C PRO A 89 8.46 -7.84 2.89
N HIS A 90 7.32 -8.33 3.36
CA HIS A 90 7.21 -8.90 4.70
C HIS A 90 7.54 -10.39 4.65
N PHE A 91 8.61 -10.81 5.32
CA PHE A 91 9.02 -12.21 5.40
C PHE A 91 8.69 -12.82 6.77
N ASP A 92 8.32 -14.09 6.78
CA ASP A 92 8.19 -14.89 7.99
C ASP A 92 9.56 -15.38 8.50
N ARG A 93 9.56 -16.14 9.60
CA ARG A 93 10.79 -16.70 10.21
C ARG A 93 11.54 -17.67 9.31
N SER A 94 10.90 -18.23 8.30
CA SER A 94 11.50 -19.14 7.31
C SER A 94 12.08 -18.39 6.09
N GLY A 95 11.96 -17.06 6.06
CA GLY A 95 12.39 -16.24 4.93
C GLY A 95 11.42 -16.28 3.74
N ARG A 96 10.19 -16.78 3.93
CA ARG A 96 9.15 -16.76 2.89
C ARG A 96 8.32 -15.50 3.01
N GLN A 97 7.99 -14.89 1.87
CA GLN A 97 7.14 -13.70 1.91
C GLN A 97 5.75 -14.11 2.39
N VAL A 98 5.23 -13.40 3.39
CA VAL A 98 3.89 -13.61 3.91
C VAL A 98 2.88 -13.33 2.80
N THR A 99 1.98 -14.27 2.52
CA THR A 99 0.88 -14.11 1.56
C THR A 99 -0.47 -14.23 2.28
N VAL A 100 -1.52 -13.72 1.63
CA VAL A 100 -2.91 -13.95 2.06
C VAL A 100 -3.64 -14.64 0.93
N ASP A 101 -3.83 -15.95 1.06
CA ASP A 101 -4.32 -16.79 -0.05
C ASP A 101 -5.85 -16.90 -0.10
N ASP A 102 -6.54 -16.54 0.99
CA ASP A 102 -8.00 -16.57 1.10
C ASP A 102 -8.61 -15.21 0.70
N ASP A 103 -9.34 -15.19 -0.43
CA ASP A 103 -10.01 -13.99 -0.94
C ASP A 103 -11.12 -13.45 -0.03
N ASP A 104 -11.83 -14.32 0.68
CA ASP A 104 -12.87 -13.92 1.63
C ASP A 104 -12.22 -13.26 2.85
N LEU A 105 -11.08 -13.80 3.28
CA LEU A 105 -10.27 -13.20 4.34
C LEU A 105 -9.75 -11.82 3.92
N VAL A 106 -9.22 -11.68 2.70
CA VAL A 106 -8.79 -10.38 2.14
C VAL A 106 -9.96 -9.38 2.15
N ARG A 107 -11.14 -9.81 1.70
CA ARG A 107 -12.33 -8.95 1.65
C ARG A 107 -12.75 -8.51 3.05
N ARG A 108 -12.85 -9.44 4.00
CA ARG A 108 -13.22 -9.13 5.40
C ARG A 108 -12.22 -8.20 6.06
N PHE A 109 -10.91 -8.45 5.90
CA PHE A 109 -9.89 -7.55 6.43
C PHE A 109 -9.92 -6.16 5.79
N ALA A 110 -10.25 -6.06 4.50
CA ALA A 110 -10.44 -4.77 3.84
C ALA A 110 -11.69 -4.03 4.36
N GLU A 111 -12.79 -4.73 4.62
CA GLU A 111 -14.01 -4.18 5.21
C GLU A 111 -13.77 -3.69 6.65
N LEU A 112 -12.96 -4.42 7.43
CA LEU A 112 -12.58 -4.08 8.80
C LEU A 112 -11.42 -3.08 8.90
N GLY A 113 -10.83 -2.66 7.78
CA GLY A 113 -9.81 -1.61 7.73
C GLY A 113 -8.37 -2.07 8.05
N PHE A 114 -8.12 -3.38 8.09
CA PHE A 114 -6.77 -3.92 8.30
C PHE A 114 -5.91 -3.90 7.04
N LEU A 115 -6.52 -3.99 5.86
CA LEU A 115 -5.85 -4.07 4.55
C LEU A 115 -6.36 -3.03 3.54
#